data_AF-F9YPP2-F1
#
_entry.id   AF-F9YPP2-F1
#
_cell.length_a   1.000
_cell.length_b   1.000
_cell.length_c   1.000
_cell.angle_alpha   90.00
_cell.angle_beta   90.00
_cell.angle_gamma   90.00
#
_symmetry.space_group_name_H-M   'P 1'
#
loop_
_entity.id
_entity.type
_entity.pdbx_description
1 polymer ?
#
loop_
_entity_poly.entity_id
_entity_poly.type
_entity_poly.pdbx_seq_one_letter_code
_entity_poly.pdbx_strand_id
1 'polypeptide(L)'
;MEKLIIILLLLIIFLLLSEKFSLKIERKKYSKPLPESKKTPEKPKQNTSIMGKSKFVPPKQEHPLTEAEKQAILAEFEQENENYLPDFEDEEEDLRAMRTSEQDNDFATGLSFEDLEKVADFLSQNASSTTENRELAQKVVGTNLLEEIEKALPEASLKVAQLLDEILPQTPQKESDFDIEEFV
;
A
#
# COMPACT_ATOMS: atom_id res chain seq x y z
N MET A 1 -13.46 23.81 -29.40
CA MET A 1 -13.78 22.39 -29.13
C MET A 1 -12.79 21.47 -29.84
N GLU A 2 -12.73 21.47 -31.17
CA GLU A 2 -11.86 20.58 -31.96
C GLU A 2 -10.36 20.71 -31.65
N LYS A 3 -9.84 21.95 -31.52
CA LYS A 3 -8.42 22.19 -31.21
C LYS A 3 -7.97 21.63 -29.85
N LEU A 4 -8.85 21.64 -28.85
CA LEU A 4 -8.57 21.07 -27.52
C LEU A 4 -8.50 19.55 -27.56
N ILE A 5 -9.40 18.92 -28.32
CA ILE A 5 -9.40 17.48 -28.55
C ILE A 5 -8.11 17.05 -29.26
N ILE A 6 -7.67 17.81 -30.28
CA ILE A 6 -6.42 17.52 -31.01
C ILE A 6 -5.19 17.60 -30.09
N ILE A 7 -5.12 18.63 -29.23
CA ILE A 7 -4.00 18.80 -28.28
C ILE A 7 -3.95 17.66 -27.25
N LEU A 8 -5.11 17.29 -26.69
CA LEU A 8 -5.20 16.22 -25.68
C LEU A 8 -4.84 14.85 -26.26
N LEU A 9 -5.29 14.58 -27.50
CA LEU A 9 -4.97 13.34 -28.20
C LEU A 9 -3.47 13.24 -28.54
N LEU A 10 -2.83 14.34 -28.92
CA LEU A 10 -1.38 14.37 -29.17
C LEU A 10 -0.56 14.09 -27.89
N LEU A 11 -1.01 14.62 -26.75
CA LEU A 11 -0.36 14.41 -25.46
C LEU A 11 -0.43 12.93 -25.03
N ILE A 12 -1.59 12.29 -25.21
CA ILE A 12 -1.78 10.85 -24.94
C ILE A 12 -0.90 9.99 -25.86
N ILE A 13 -0.85 10.30 -27.16
CA ILE A 13 0.02 9.57 -28.11
C ILE A 13 1.50 9.73 -27.74
N PHE A 14 1.92 10.93 -27.33
CA PHE A 14 3.29 11.16 -26.88
C PHE A 14 3.64 10.35 -25.62
N LEU A 15 2.71 10.27 -24.66
CA LEU A 15 2.84 9.44 -23.46
C LEU A 15 2.96 7.94 -23.79
N LEU A 16 2.10 7.43 -24.67
CA LEU A 16 2.14 6.03 -25.15
C LEU A 16 3.44 5.71 -25.90
N LEU A 17 3.98 6.66 -26.66
CA LEU A 17 5.29 6.50 -27.31
C LEU A 17 6.43 6.54 -26.29
N SER A 18 6.30 7.36 -25.24
CA SER A 18 7.28 7.50 -24.17
C SER A 18 7.31 6.33 -23.20
N GLU A 19 6.27 5.49 -23.14
CA GLU A 19 6.27 4.24 -22.37
C GLU A 19 7.39 3.29 -22.83
N LYS A 20 7.89 3.47 -24.06
CA LYS A 20 9.05 2.74 -24.61
C LYS A 20 10.39 3.46 -24.38
N PHE A 21 10.40 4.69 -23.85
CA PHE A 21 11.62 5.42 -23.54
C PHE A 21 12.14 4.96 -22.19
N SER A 22 13.09 4.02 -22.23
CA SER A 22 13.79 3.50 -21.05
C SER A 22 14.22 4.63 -20.12
N LEU A 23 13.59 4.66 -18.94
CA LEU A 23 14.04 5.43 -17.77
C LEU A 23 15.45 4.96 -17.40
N LYS A 24 16.46 5.48 -18.08
CA LYS A 24 17.86 5.29 -17.75
C LYS A 24 18.21 6.19 -16.58
N ILE A 25 17.69 5.82 -15.41
CA ILE A 25 18.05 6.42 -14.13
C ILE A 25 19.51 6.03 -13.87
N GLU A 26 20.43 6.97 -14.08
CA GLU A 26 21.81 6.83 -13.64
C GLU A 26 21.83 6.78 -12.10
N ARG A 27 21.98 5.56 -11.57
CA ARG A 27 22.32 5.37 -10.15
C ARG A 27 23.72 5.93 -9.92
N LYS A 28 23.81 7.16 -9.40
CA LYS A 28 25.04 7.66 -8.78
C LYS A 28 25.39 6.76 -7.60
N LYS A 29 26.43 5.95 -7.78
CA LYS A 29 27.01 5.09 -6.76
C LYS A 29 27.64 5.97 -5.68
N TYR A 30 27.01 6.05 -4.52
CA TYR A 30 27.72 6.45 -3.29
C TYR A 30 28.53 5.26 -2.78
N SER A 31 29.80 5.17 -3.17
CA SER A 31 30.78 4.28 -2.53
C SER A 31 31.43 5.01 -1.35
N LYS A 32 31.14 4.58 -0.12
CA LYS A 32 32.00 4.86 1.05
C LYS A 32 32.96 3.68 1.21
N PRO A 33 34.26 3.90 1.42
CA PRO A 33 35.24 2.81 1.54
C PRO A 33 35.19 2.17 2.93
N LEU A 34 35.17 0.83 2.94
CA LEU A 34 35.35 -0.03 4.11
C LEU A 34 36.84 -0.01 4.52
N PRO A 35 37.19 0.09 5.82
CA PRO A 35 38.57 -0.06 6.25
C PRO A 35 39.00 -1.52 6.26
N GLU A 36 40.17 -1.78 5.68
CA GLU A 36 40.90 -3.04 5.74
C GLU A 36 41.16 -3.45 7.20
N SER A 37 40.85 -4.71 7.54
CA SER A 37 41.54 -5.39 8.63
C SER A 37 41.82 -6.85 8.25
N LYS A 38 42.98 -7.29 8.72
CA LYS A 38 43.80 -8.38 8.21
C LYS A 38 43.44 -9.74 8.82
N LYS A 39 43.79 -10.79 8.06
CA LYS A 39 44.25 -12.13 8.47
C LYS A 39 43.20 -13.15 8.96
N THR A 40 43.05 -14.20 8.14
CA THR A 40 42.67 -15.58 8.48
C THR A 40 43.49 -16.12 9.66
N PRO A 41 42.93 -17.00 10.51
CA PRO A 41 43.18 -18.42 10.31
C PRO A 41 41.99 -19.37 10.60
N GLU A 42 42.01 -20.47 9.84
CA GLU A 42 41.53 -21.86 10.02
C GLU A 42 40.34 -22.25 10.93
N LYS A 43 39.51 -23.15 10.37
CA LYS A 43 38.29 -23.77 10.91
C LYS A 43 38.54 -24.73 12.09
N PRO A 44 37.47 -25.07 12.83
CA PRO A 44 37.15 -26.49 13.03
C PRO A 44 35.74 -26.86 12.56
N LYS A 45 35.64 -28.11 12.10
CA LYS A 45 34.46 -28.78 11.52
C LYS A 45 33.35 -28.96 12.56
N GLN A 46 32.11 -28.62 12.21
CA GLN A 46 30.94 -29.24 12.81
C GLN A 46 30.10 -29.86 11.70
N ASN A 47 29.82 -31.15 11.88
CA ASN A 47 29.24 -32.04 10.91
C ASN A 47 27.72 -32.00 11.08
N THR A 48 26.99 -31.36 10.16
CA THR A 48 25.53 -31.53 10.04
C THR A 48 25.21 -32.13 8.69
N SER A 49 25.63 -33.39 8.51
CA SER A 49 25.18 -34.23 7.40
C SER A 49 23.84 -34.87 7.77
N ILE A 50 22.74 -34.11 7.66
CA ILE A 50 21.38 -34.68 7.66
C ILE A 50 20.80 -34.74 6.22
N MET A 51 21.44 -34.08 5.26
CA MET A 51 20.99 -34.13 3.87
C MET A 51 21.71 -35.25 3.13
N GLY A 52 20.99 -36.37 2.93
CA GLY A 52 21.43 -37.44 2.04
C GLY A 52 21.81 -36.88 0.66
N LYS A 53 22.81 -37.50 0.02
CA LYS A 53 23.35 -37.06 -1.27
C LYS A 53 22.22 -36.94 -2.31
N SER A 54 21.81 -35.72 -2.65
CA SER A 54 20.83 -35.52 -3.72
C SER A 54 21.47 -35.90 -5.05
N LYS A 55 20.84 -36.84 -5.76
CA LYS A 55 21.18 -37.09 -7.17
C LYS A 55 20.41 -36.07 -7.98
N PHE A 56 21.13 -35.25 -8.74
CA PHE A 56 20.52 -34.33 -9.70
C PHE A 56 19.78 -35.13 -10.77
N VAL A 57 18.46 -34.98 -10.83
CA VAL A 57 17.63 -35.43 -11.95
C VAL A 57 17.48 -34.23 -12.87
N PRO A 58 17.97 -34.28 -14.13
CA PRO A 58 17.76 -33.18 -15.06
C PRO A 58 16.26 -32.99 -15.29
N PRO A 59 15.77 -31.73 -15.32
CA PRO A 59 14.37 -31.45 -15.59
C PRO A 59 14.01 -32.02 -16.97
N LYS A 60 12.94 -32.82 -17.00
CA LYS A 60 12.37 -33.36 -18.23
C LYS A 60 11.92 -32.15 -19.05
N GLN A 61 12.37 -32.04 -20.30
CA GLN A 61 11.95 -30.96 -21.20
C GLN A 61 10.43 -30.97 -21.30
N GLU A 62 9.78 -29.95 -20.75
CA GLU A 62 8.35 -29.75 -20.86
C GLU A 62 8.04 -29.38 -22.31
N HIS A 63 7.32 -30.26 -23.00
CA HIS A 63 6.76 -29.95 -24.31
C HIS A 63 5.65 -28.92 -24.12
N PRO A 64 5.53 -27.91 -25.00
CA PRO A 64 4.43 -26.97 -24.92
C PRO A 64 3.11 -27.74 -25.06
N LEU A 65 2.27 -27.66 -24.02
CA LEU A 65 0.96 -28.28 -23.97
C LEU A 65 0.14 -27.85 -25.19
N THR A 66 -0.41 -28.85 -25.87
CA THR A 66 -1.28 -28.66 -27.04
C THR A 66 -2.59 -28.03 -26.57
N GLU A 67 -3.26 -27.26 -27.44
CA GLU A 67 -4.52 -26.58 -27.09
C GLU A 67 -5.60 -27.55 -26.60
N ALA A 68 -5.63 -28.77 -27.14
CA ALA A 68 -6.52 -29.84 -26.70
C ALA A 68 -6.23 -30.35 -25.28
N GLU A 69 -4.95 -30.38 -24.86
CA GLU A 69 -4.57 -30.79 -23.50
C GLU A 69 -4.96 -29.70 -22.48
N LYS A 70 -4.83 -28.42 -22.87
CA LYS A 70 -5.29 -27.30 -22.04
C LYS A 70 -6.81 -27.31 -21.85
N GLN A 71 -7.56 -27.60 -22.91
CA GLN A 71 -9.02 -27.72 -22.83
C GLN A 71 -9.45 -28.93 -21.99
N ALA A 72 -8.71 -30.04 -22.04
CA ALA A 72 -8.98 -31.20 -21.19
C ALA A 72 -8.74 -30.90 -19.70
N ILE A 73 -7.66 -30.20 -19.35
CA ILE A 73 -7.38 -29.78 -17.98
C ILE A 73 -8.45 -28.80 -17.48
N LEU A 74 -8.87 -27.85 -18.31
CA LEU A 74 -9.93 -26.90 -17.94
C LEU A 74 -11.28 -27.60 -17.73
N ALA A 75 -11.63 -28.54 -18.60
CA ALA A 75 -12.86 -29.33 -18.47
C ALA A 75 -12.86 -30.22 -17.22
N GLU A 76 -11.72 -30.80 -16.85
CA GLU A 76 -11.56 -31.58 -15.62
C GLU A 76 -11.74 -30.69 -14.37
N PHE A 77 -11.18 -29.47 -14.40
CA PHE A 77 -11.32 -28.49 -13.32
C PHE A 77 -12.74 -27.93 -13.18
N GLU A 78 -13.48 -27.79 -14.28
CA GLU A 78 -14.89 -27.37 -14.29
C GLU A 78 -15.82 -28.48 -13.80
N GLN A 79 -15.55 -29.74 -14.18
CA GLN A 79 -16.39 -30.89 -13.85
C GLN A 79 -16.27 -31.34 -12.38
N GLU A 80 -15.13 -31.10 -11.74
CA GLU A 80 -14.91 -31.41 -10.31
C GLU A 80 -15.49 -30.34 -9.36
N ASN A 81 -15.82 -29.14 -9.87
CA ASN A 81 -16.19 -27.97 -9.05
C ASN A 81 -17.69 -27.65 -8.96
N GLU A 82 -18.58 -28.35 -9.68
CA GLU A 82 -20.02 -28.03 -9.68
C GLU A 82 -20.69 -28.20 -8.29
N ASN A 83 -20.07 -28.94 -7.36
CA ASN A 83 -20.59 -29.16 -6.01
C ASN A 83 -19.56 -28.91 -4.88
N TYR A 84 -18.36 -28.43 -5.22
CA TYR A 84 -17.31 -28.17 -4.24
C TYR A 84 -17.28 -26.67 -3.93
N LEU A 85 -17.82 -26.28 -2.78
CA LEU A 85 -17.49 -24.98 -2.17
C LEU A 85 -16.14 -25.19 -1.48
N PRO A 86 -15.05 -24.56 -1.96
CA PRO A 86 -13.77 -24.69 -1.30
C PRO A 86 -13.89 -24.11 0.12
N ASP A 87 -13.51 -24.92 1.11
CA ASP A 87 -13.35 -24.45 2.47
C ASP A 87 -12.00 -23.73 2.57
N PHE A 88 -12.04 -22.43 2.82
CA PHE A 88 -10.87 -21.57 2.91
C PHE A 88 -10.40 -21.39 4.35
N GLU A 89 -11.04 -22.02 5.34
CA GLU A 89 -10.75 -21.78 6.76
C GLU A 89 -9.33 -22.23 7.15
N ASP A 90 -8.88 -23.39 6.64
CA ASP A 90 -7.50 -23.88 6.83
C ASP A 90 -6.45 -22.99 6.12
N GLU A 91 -6.74 -22.55 4.89
CA GLU A 91 -5.86 -21.64 4.13
C GLU A 91 -5.76 -20.27 4.82
N GLU A 92 -6.86 -19.76 5.36
CA GLU A 92 -6.88 -18.53 6.13
C GLU A 92 -6.05 -18.67 7.41
N GLU A 93 -6.14 -19.80 8.11
CA GLU A 93 -5.31 -20.07 9.30
C GLU A 93 -3.81 -20.10 8.96
N ASP A 94 -3.43 -20.74 7.86
CA ASP A 94 -2.04 -20.76 7.37
C ASP A 94 -1.56 -19.35 6.99
N LEU A 95 -2.39 -18.56 6.31
CA LEU A 95 -2.07 -17.17 5.96
C LEU A 95 -1.95 -16.29 7.21
N ARG A 96 -2.83 -16.50 8.21
CA ARG A 96 -2.74 -15.82 9.51
C ARG A 96 -1.47 -16.21 10.26
N ALA A 97 -1.01 -17.45 10.17
CA ALA A 97 0.24 -17.89 10.79
C ALA A 97 1.49 -17.24 10.15
N MET A 98 1.43 -16.91 8.85
CA MET A 98 2.48 -16.15 8.16
C MET A 98 2.36 -14.63 8.34
N ARG A 99 1.26 -14.14 8.91
CA ARG A 99 1.02 -12.72 9.17
C ARG A 99 1.99 -12.21 10.24
N THR A 100 2.89 -11.31 9.85
CA THR A 100 3.79 -10.63 10.79
C THR A 100 3.24 -9.24 11.12
N SER A 101 3.16 -8.89 12.40
CA SER A 101 2.63 -7.60 12.88
C SER A 101 3.40 -6.37 12.40
N GLU A 102 4.63 -6.54 11.88
CA GLU A 102 5.41 -5.45 11.28
C GLU A 102 4.94 -5.08 9.86
N GLN A 103 4.15 -5.93 9.21
CA GLN A 103 3.72 -5.75 7.82
C GLN A 103 2.26 -5.28 7.69
N ASP A 104 1.51 -5.36 8.80
CA ASP A 104 0.16 -4.79 8.91
C ASP A 104 0.24 -3.30 9.22
N ASN A 105 0.41 -2.50 8.16
CA ASN A 105 0.12 -1.10 8.27
C ASN A 105 -1.39 -0.91 8.17
N ASP A 106 -2.06 -1.06 9.31
CA ASP A 106 -3.49 -0.81 9.50
C ASP A 106 -3.76 0.71 9.41
N PHE A 107 -3.59 1.26 8.20
CA PHE A 107 -3.69 2.70 7.96
C PHE A 107 -5.11 3.22 8.19
N ALA A 108 -6.12 2.44 7.83
CA ALA A 108 -7.51 2.89 7.76
C ALA A 108 -8.45 2.02 8.62
N THR A 109 -7.97 1.50 9.75
CA THR A 109 -8.82 0.73 10.67
C THR A 109 -10.01 1.55 11.13
N GLY A 110 -11.22 1.04 10.88
CA GLY A 110 -12.48 1.74 11.20
C GLY A 110 -13.06 2.62 10.09
N LEU A 111 -12.45 2.64 8.90
CA LEU A 111 -13.00 3.24 7.67
C LEU A 111 -13.43 2.13 6.71
N SER A 112 -14.63 2.26 6.13
CA SER A 112 -15.06 1.38 5.04
C SER A 112 -14.48 1.82 3.69
N PHE A 113 -14.53 0.96 2.67
CA PHE A 113 -14.10 1.35 1.32
C PHE A 113 -14.90 2.53 0.77
N GLU A 114 -16.20 2.61 1.07
CA GLU A 114 -17.06 3.73 0.70
C GLU A 114 -16.62 5.02 1.40
N ASP A 115 -16.21 4.93 2.67
CA ASP A 115 -15.68 6.06 3.43
C ASP A 115 -14.37 6.56 2.82
N LEU A 116 -13.49 5.66 2.37
CA LEU A 116 -12.22 6.00 1.73
C LEU A 116 -12.41 6.73 0.39
N GLU A 117 -13.41 6.35 -0.39
CA GLU A 117 -13.75 7.03 -1.65
C GLU A 117 -14.19 8.48 -1.37
N LYS A 118 -15.08 8.66 -0.39
CA LYS A 118 -15.50 10.00 0.06
C LYS A 118 -14.34 10.84 0.60
N VAL A 119 -13.38 10.18 1.25
CA VAL A 119 -12.15 10.82 1.74
C VAL A 119 -11.31 11.38 0.61
N ALA A 120 -11.14 10.60 -0.46
CA ALA A 120 -10.43 11.05 -1.65
C ALA A 120 -11.12 12.23 -2.33
N ASP A 121 -12.45 12.19 -2.41
CA ASP A 121 -13.26 13.26 -3.01
C ASP A 121 -13.16 14.58 -2.21
N PHE A 122 -13.27 14.53 -0.88
CA PHE A 122 -13.19 15.74 -0.06
C PHE A 122 -11.78 16.33 0.01
N LEU A 123 -10.73 15.52 -0.15
CA LEU A 123 -9.35 16.00 -0.22
C LEU A 123 -9.05 16.62 -1.59
N SER A 124 -9.65 16.09 -2.65
CA SER A 124 -9.41 16.53 -4.03
C SER A 124 -10.21 17.78 -4.40
N GLN A 125 -11.48 17.85 -3.99
CA GLN A 125 -12.35 19.00 -4.19
C GLN A 125 -12.29 19.87 -2.92
N ASN A 126 -12.46 21.18 -3.01
CA ASN A 126 -12.73 22.00 -1.81
C ASN A 126 -14.14 21.65 -1.33
N ALA A 127 -14.30 20.47 -0.75
CA ALA A 127 -15.60 19.95 -0.39
C ALA A 127 -16.20 20.79 0.72
N SER A 128 -17.50 21.04 0.58
CA SER A 128 -18.30 21.73 1.57
C SER A 128 -18.19 21.02 2.93
N SER A 129 -18.24 21.81 4.00
CA SER A 129 -18.28 21.40 5.40
C SER A 129 -19.63 20.74 5.76
N THR A 130 -19.93 19.64 5.09
CA THR A 130 -21.11 18.79 5.33
C THR A 130 -20.89 17.94 6.56
N THR A 131 -21.96 17.57 7.29
CA THR A 131 -21.87 16.76 8.52
C THR A 131 -21.14 15.43 8.32
N GLU A 132 -21.38 14.74 7.20
CA GLU A 132 -20.74 13.47 6.87
C GLU A 132 -19.23 13.60 6.66
N ASN A 133 -18.79 14.64 5.94
CA ASN A 133 -17.37 14.91 5.69
C ASN A 133 -16.61 15.18 6.99
N ARG A 134 -17.29 15.69 8.03
CA ARG A 134 -16.69 15.93 9.35
C ARG A 134 -16.48 14.65 10.12
N GLU A 135 -17.47 13.75 10.12
CA GLU A 135 -17.35 12.46 10.79
C GLU A 135 -16.24 11.64 10.13
N LEU A 136 -16.14 11.71 8.80
CA LEU A 136 -15.04 11.13 8.04
C LEU A 136 -13.70 11.78 8.39
N ALA A 137 -13.61 13.11 8.43
CA ALA A 137 -12.39 13.82 8.82
C ALA A 137 -11.94 13.45 10.24
N GLN A 138 -12.85 13.36 11.21
CA GLN A 138 -12.55 12.92 12.57
C GLN A 138 -12.04 11.47 12.61
N LYS A 139 -12.67 10.57 11.85
CA LYS A 139 -12.20 9.18 11.72
C LYS A 139 -10.81 9.11 11.11
N VAL A 140 -10.56 9.85 10.03
CA VAL A 140 -9.25 9.88 9.34
C VAL A 140 -8.14 10.41 10.24
N VAL A 141 -8.38 11.46 11.04
CA VAL A 141 -7.40 11.99 12.00
C VAL A 141 -7.05 10.96 13.09
N GLY A 142 -8.02 10.11 13.47
CA GLY A 142 -7.79 9.01 14.42
C GLY A 142 -7.01 7.82 13.87
N THR A 143 -6.58 7.88 12.60
CA THR A 143 -5.93 6.76 11.90
C THR A 143 -4.59 7.18 11.29
N ASN A 144 -3.74 6.21 10.99
CA ASN A 144 -2.44 6.46 10.34
C ASN A 144 -2.58 6.78 8.84
N LEU A 145 -3.81 6.75 8.30
CA LEU A 145 -4.10 7.07 6.90
C LEU A 145 -3.69 8.49 6.53
N LEU A 146 -3.93 9.46 7.42
CA LEU A 146 -3.62 10.86 7.14
C LEU A 146 -2.12 11.09 6.96
N GLU A 147 -1.29 10.44 7.78
CA GLU A 147 0.17 10.52 7.69
C GLU A 147 0.68 9.95 6.35
N GLU A 148 0.10 8.85 5.89
CA GLU A 148 0.46 8.25 4.61
C GLU A 148 -0.02 9.09 3.42
N ILE A 149 -1.23 9.66 3.53
CA ILE A 149 -1.74 10.62 2.53
C ILE A 149 -0.87 11.88 2.49
N GLU A 150 -0.40 12.39 3.63
CA GLU A 150 0.44 13.59 3.69
C GLU A 150 1.76 13.42 2.93
N LYS A 151 2.34 12.21 2.93
CA LYS A 151 3.53 11.89 2.12
C LYS A 151 3.28 12.07 0.62
N ALA A 152 2.05 11.82 0.15
CA ALA A 152 1.66 11.98 -1.24
C ALA A 152 1.08 13.38 -1.55
N LEU A 153 0.34 13.96 -0.61
CA LEU A 153 -0.34 15.25 -0.71
C LEU A 153 -0.10 16.07 0.57
N PRO A 154 0.90 16.99 0.56
CA PRO A 154 1.28 17.77 1.74
C PRO A 154 0.17 18.67 2.30
N GLU A 155 -0.84 18.99 1.49
CA GLU A 155 -1.96 19.85 1.87
C GLU A 155 -3.12 19.08 2.52
N ALA A 156 -3.06 17.75 2.59
CA ALA A 156 -4.15 16.93 3.11
C ALA A 156 -4.43 17.21 4.60
N SER A 157 -3.37 17.31 5.42
CA SER A 157 -3.47 17.62 6.84
C SER A 157 -4.10 19.00 7.07
N LEU A 158 -3.70 20.01 6.27
CA LEU A 158 -4.27 21.35 6.30
C LEU A 158 -5.76 21.38 5.95
N LYS A 159 -6.17 20.66 4.90
CA LYS A 159 -7.58 20.61 4.47
C LYS A 159 -8.48 19.94 5.52
N VAL A 160 -8.01 18.83 6.09
CA VAL A 160 -8.71 18.14 7.18
C VAL A 160 -8.84 19.07 8.39
N ALA A 161 -7.75 19.73 8.79
CA ALA A 161 -7.75 20.69 9.88
C ALA A 161 -8.73 21.85 9.64
N GLN A 162 -8.71 22.47 8.45
CA GLN A 162 -9.65 23.56 8.11
C GLN A 162 -11.11 23.13 8.22
N LEU A 163 -11.45 21.92 7.79
CA LEU A 163 -12.81 21.38 7.84
C LEU A 163 -13.27 21.10 9.29
N LEU A 164 -12.33 20.69 10.16
CA LEU A 164 -12.57 20.52 11.60
C LEU A 164 -12.68 21.87 12.33
N ASP A 165 -11.86 22.85 11.96
CA ASP A 165 -11.71 24.14 12.63
C ASP A 165 -12.86 25.12 12.32
N GLU A 166 -13.48 25.02 11.14
CA GLU A 166 -14.69 25.80 10.77
C GLU A 166 -15.87 25.58 11.75
N ILE A 167 -15.77 24.57 12.61
CA ILE A 167 -16.89 24.04 13.39
C ILE A 167 -16.59 24.00 14.89
N LEU A 168 -15.33 24.22 15.28
CA LEU A 168 -15.07 24.57 16.66
C LEU A 168 -15.80 25.89 16.93
N PRO A 169 -16.66 25.96 17.97
CA PRO A 169 -17.17 27.25 18.38
C PRO A 169 -15.93 28.11 18.63
N GLN A 170 -15.79 29.21 17.91
CA GLN A 170 -14.78 30.20 18.24
C GLN A 170 -15.08 30.60 19.67
N THR A 171 -14.39 30.01 20.64
CA THR A 171 -14.39 30.53 21.98
C THR A 171 -13.87 31.94 21.79
N PRO A 172 -14.68 32.99 22.02
CA PRO A 172 -14.08 34.30 22.13
C PRO A 172 -12.97 34.12 23.18
N GLN A 173 -11.77 34.59 22.87
CA GLN A 173 -10.77 34.86 23.90
C GLN A 173 -11.38 35.91 24.83
N LYS A 174 -12.29 35.46 25.69
CA LYS A 174 -12.66 36.18 26.87
C LYS A 174 -11.51 35.85 27.79
N GLU A 175 -10.55 36.78 27.82
CA GLU A 175 -9.69 36.98 28.97
C GLU A 175 -10.60 36.86 30.21
N SER A 176 -10.63 35.67 30.78
CA SER A 176 -11.19 35.49 32.10
C SER A 176 -10.01 35.83 32.98
N ASP A 177 -10.07 37.02 33.57
CA ASP A 177 -9.39 37.31 34.82
C ASP A 177 -9.79 36.19 35.79
N PHE A 178 -8.97 35.14 35.83
CA PHE A 178 -8.96 34.20 36.93
C PHE A 178 -8.31 34.97 38.08
N ASP A 179 -9.14 35.59 38.91
CA ASP A 179 -8.68 36.22 40.15
C ASP A 179 -8.25 35.12 41.12
N ILE A 180 -6.94 34.89 41.18
CA ILE A 180 -6.29 33.87 42.03
C ILE A 180 -6.45 34.20 43.53
N GLU A 181 -6.92 35.42 43.88
CA GLU A 181 -7.20 35.82 45.26
C GLU A 181 -8.46 35.17 45.88
N GLU A 182 -9.34 34.54 45.10
CA GLU A 182 -10.51 33.82 45.66
C GLU A 182 -10.14 32.44 46.25
N PHE A 183 -8.93 31.93 45.96
CA PHE A 183 -8.49 30.58 46.33
C PHE A 183 -7.39 30.54 47.42
N VAL A 184 -7.14 31.63 48.15
CA VAL A 184 -6.17 31.70 49.26
C VAL A 184 -6.89 32.04 50.57
#